data_AF-A0A2D8NB04-F1
#
_entry.id   AF-A0A2D8NB04-F1
#
_cell.length_a   1.000
_cell.length_b   1.000
_cell.length_c   1.000
_cell.angle_alpha   90.00
_cell.angle_beta   90.00
_cell.angle_gamma   90.00
#
_symmetry.space_group_name_H-M   'P 1'
#
loop_
_entity.id
_entity.type
_entity.pdbx_description
1 polymer ?
#
loop_
_entity_poly.entity_id
_entity_poly.type
_entity_poly.pdbx_seq_one_letter_code
_entity_poly.pdbx_strand_id
1 'polypeptide(L)'
;VGYSWIDSLKELVDNEVSDKMFENASERFPFQTPQNKEEYFYRSIFESHFPSQAAAETVPSVPSVACSTPIALEWDKSFKNLNDPSGRSVLNVHKDSY
;
A
#
# COMPACT_ATOMS: atom_id res chain seq x y z
N VAL A 1 4.53 -5.78 16.24
CA VAL A 1 3.94 -6.59 15.15
C VAL A 1 4.95 -7.52 14.48
N GLY A 2 6.24 -7.20 14.46
CA GLY A 2 7.28 -8.10 13.95
C GLY A 2 7.43 -7.98 12.43
N TYR A 3 8.67 -7.99 11.98
CA TYR A 3 9.04 -7.76 10.58
C TYR A 3 8.55 -8.84 9.63
N SER A 4 8.54 -10.10 10.08
CA SER A 4 8.05 -11.23 9.30
C SER A 4 6.60 -11.11 8.86
N TRP A 5 5.78 -10.31 9.56
CA TRP A 5 4.38 -10.14 9.21
C TRP A 5 4.20 -9.52 7.81
N ILE A 6 4.96 -8.47 7.50
CA ILE A 6 4.87 -7.79 6.20
C ILE A 6 5.48 -8.64 5.09
N ASP A 7 6.52 -9.41 5.41
CA ASP A 7 7.14 -10.30 4.43
C ASP A 7 6.17 -11.43 4.05
N SER A 8 5.48 -12.04 5.02
CA SER A 8 4.42 -13.04 4.75
C SER A 8 3.22 -12.45 4.01
N LEU A 9 2.87 -11.20 4.27
CA LEU A 9 1.78 -10.52 3.57
C LEU A 9 2.11 -10.27 2.09
N LYS A 10 3.34 -9.85 1.79
CA LYS A 10 3.81 -9.71 0.41
C LYS A 10 3.81 -11.05 -0.32
N GLU A 11 4.28 -12.12 0.32
CA GLU A 11 4.26 -13.47 -0.25
C GLU A 11 2.83 -13.94 -0.55
N LEU A 12 1.90 -13.71 0.37
CA LEU A 12 0.48 -14.02 0.15
C LEU A 12 -0.09 -13.23 -1.03
N VAL A 13 0.16 -11.92 -1.08
CA VAL A 13 -0.31 -11.05 -2.15
C VAL A 13 0.24 -11.47 -3.52
N ASP A 14 1.51 -11.84 -3.61
CA ASP A 14 2.12 -12.31 -4.87
C ASP A 14 1.51 -13.63 -5.36
N ASN A 15 1.03 -14.49 -4.45
CA ASN A 15 0.31 -15.71 -4.80
C ASN A 15 -1.14 -15.44 -5.23
N GLU A 16 -1.81 -14.46 -4.63
CA GLU A 16 -3.23 -14.14 -4.87
C GLU A 16 -3.44 -13.19 -6.07
N VAL A 17 -2.47 -12.34 -6.38
CA VAL A 17 -2.56 -11.33 -7.44
C VAL A 17 -1.48 -11.57 -8.50
N SER A 18 -1.89 -12.22 -9.59
CA SER A 18 -1.00 -12.41 -10.75
C SER A 18 -0.67 -11.09 -11.45
N ASP A 19 0.47 -11.05 -12.15
CA ASP A 19 0.88 -9.88 -12.94
C ASP A 19 -0.19 -9.48 -13.96
N LYS A 20 -0.81 -10.47 -14.62
CA LYS A 20 -1.91 -10.24 -15.55
C LYS A 20 -3.14 -9.61 -14.90
N MET A 21 -3.48 -9.98 -13.67
CA MET A 21 -4.59 -9.35 -12.94
C MET A 21 -4.28 -7.88 -12.65
N PHE A 22 -3.03 -7.60 -12.28
CA PHE A 22 -2.58 -6.24 -11.99
C PHE A 22 -2.42 -5.37 -13.23
N GLU A 23 -1.96 -5.93 -14.37
CA GLU A 23 -1.92 -5.24 -15.67
C GLU A 23 -3.30 -4.70 -16.08
N ASN A 24 -4.37 -5.41 -15.72
CA ASN A 24 -5.76 -5.00 -15.98
C ASN A 24 -6.40 -4.23 -14.82
N ALA A 25 -5.61 -3.72 -13.86
CA ALA A 25 -6.13 -3.05 -12.67
C ALA A 25 -6.92 -1.78 -13.00
N SER A 26 -6.50 -1.00 -14.00
CA SER A 26 -7.20 0.22 -14.43
C SER A 26 -8.56 -0.07 -15.07
N GLU A 27 -8.69 -1.20 -15.76
CA GLU A 27 -9.95 -1.65 -16.35
C GLU A 27 -10.92 -2.15 -15.27
N ARG A 28 -10.41 -2.92 -14.30
CA ARG A 28 -11.22 -3.47 -13.20
C ARG A 28 -11.60 -2.40 -12.18
N PHE A 29 -10.66 -1.55 -11.80
CA PHE A 29 -10.81 -0.50 -10.79
C PHE A 29 -10.55 0.88 -11.42
N PRO A 30 -11.47 1.40 -12.26
CA PRO A 30 -11.29 2.69 -12.93
C PRO A 30 -11.27 3.89 -11.96
N PHE A 31 -11.86 3.72 -10.77
CA PHE A 31 -11.84 4.71 -9.70
C PHE A 31 -10.86 4.30 -8.60
N GLN A 32 -9.92 5.19 -8.27
CA GLN A 32 -8.82 4.95 -7.31
C GLN A 32 -8.09 3.64 -7.62
N THR A 33 -7.53 3.54 -8.82
CA THR A 33 -6.83 2.36 -9.30
C THR A 33 -5.65 1.99 -8.38
N PRO A 34 -5.56 0.73 -7.91
CA PRO A 34 -4.42 0.26 -7.11
C PRO A 34 -3.07 0.49 -7.80
N GLN A 35 -2.08 0.96 -7.04
CA GLN A 35 -0.74 1.27 -7.53
C GLN A 35 0.25 0.10 -7.40
N ASN A 36 -0.12 -0.95 -6.67
CA ASN A 36 0.65 -2.18 -6.50
C ASN A 36 -0.29 -3.36 -6.21
N LYS A 37 0.26 -4.58 -6.22
CA LYS A 37 -0.50 -5.81 -5.98
C LYS A 37 -1.14 -5.89 -4.59
N GLU A 38 -0.49 -5.31 -3.57
CA GLU A 38 -1.00 -5.32 -2.20
C GLU A 38 -2.27 -4.47 -2.09
N GLU A 39 -2.25 -3.26 -2.64
CA GLU A 39 -3.45 -2.42 -2.79
C GLU A 39 -4.53 -3.11 -3.62
N TYR A 40 -4.16 -3.83 -4.68
CA TYR A 40 -5.11 -4.57 -5.51
C TYR A 40 -5.82 -5.67 -4.73
N PHE A 41 -5.06 -6.40 -3.91
CA PHE A 41 -5.58 -7.45 -3.04
C PHE A 41 -6.58 -6.87 -2.03
N TYR A 42 -6.21 -5.81 -1.31
CA TYR A 42 -7.11 -5.14 -0.37
C TYR A 42 -8.33 -4.54 -1.06
N ARG A 43 -8.16 -3.90 -2.22
CA ARG A 43 -9.25 -3.33 -2.99
C ARG A 43 -10.23 -4.41 -3.45
N SER A 44 -9.74 -5.58 -3.83
CA SER A 44 -10.58 -6.74 -4.19
C SER A 44 -11.40 -7.23 -3.00
N ILE A 45 -10.80 -7.33 -1.81
CA ILE A 45 -11.52 -7.69 -0.58
C ILE A 45 -12.57 -6.63 -0.25
N PHE A 46 -12.19 -5.35 -0.26
CA PHE A 46 -13.10 -4.25 0.03
C PHE A 46 -14.33 -4.27 -0.90
N GLU A 47 -14.11 -4.36 -2.22
CA GLU A 47 -15.19 -4.38 -3.21
C GLU A 47 -16.10 -5.60 -3.05
N SER A 48 -15.57 -6.75 -2.62
CA SER A 48 -16.38 -7.95 -2.36
C SER A 48 -17.41 -7.76 -1.25
N HIS A 49 -17.12 -6.87 -0.28
CA HIS A 49 -18.03 -6.51 0.81
C HIS A 49 -18.84 -5.24 0.51
N PHE A 50 -18.25 -4.30 -0.23
CA PHE A 50 -18.79 -2.96 -0.48
C PHE A 50 -18.71 -2.62 -1.99
N PRO A 51 -19.57 -3.21 -2.84
CA PRO A 51 -19.46 -3.13 -4.30
C PRO A 51 -19.96 -1.79 -4.89
N SER A 52 -19.90 -0.70 -4.14
CA SER A 52 -20.40 0.61 -4.59
C SER A 52 -19.27 1.63 -4.69
N GLN A 53 -19.34 2.47 -5.72
CA GLN A 53 -18.39 3.58 -5.89
C GLN A 53 -18.45 4.55 -4.69
N ALA A 54 -19.65 4.82 -4.17
CA ALA A 54 -19.83 5.67 -2.99
C ALA A 54 -19.07 5.13 -1.76
N ALA A 55 -18.99 3.80 -1.58
CA ALA A 55 -18.17 3.22 -0.53
C ALA A 55 -16.67 3.43 -0.78
N ALA A 56 -16.20 3.25 -2.02
CA ALA A 56 -14.80 3.51 -2.38
C ALA A 56 -14.40 4.98 -2.15
N GLU A 57 -15.31 5.93 -2.40
CA GLU A 57 -15.08 7.37 -2.14
C GLU A 57 -14.81 7.69 -0.65
N THR A 58 -15.27 6.85 0.27
CA THR A 58 -14.99 7.02 1.71
C THR A 58 -13.56 6.66 2.10
N VAL A 59 -12.81 5.99 1.22
CA VAL A 59 -11.41 5.60 1.44
C VAL A 59 -10.50 6.59 0.71
N PRO A 60 -9.72 7.42 1.43
CA PRO A 60 -8.80 8.37 0.79
C PRO A 60 -7.65 7.64 0.07
N SER A 61 -7.47 7.92 -1.22
CA SER A 61 -6.35 7.41 -2.04
C SER A 61 -5.23 8.44 -2.14
N VAL A 62 -4.82 9.01 -1.01
CA VAL A 62 -3.74 10.01 -0.94
C VAL A 62 -2.48 9.39 -0.34
N PRO A 63 -1.27 9.76 -0.81
CA PRO A 63 -0.03 9.26 -0.23
C PRO A 63 0.05 9.54 1.27
N SER A 64 0.31 8.50 2.06
CA SER A 64 0.50 8.60 3.50
C SER A 64 1.48 7.53 3.96
N VAL A 65 2.11 7.75 5.11
CA VAL A 65 2.96 6.76 5.78
C VAL A 65 2.41 6.56 7.19
N ALA A 66 1.97 5.34 7.47
CA ALA A 66 1.35 4.95 8.74
C ALA A 66 0.23 5.94 9.15
N CYS A 67 0.27 6.44 10.39
CA CYS A 67 -0.74 7.37 10.92
C CYS A 67 -0.50 8.84 10.52
N SER A 68 0.37 9.11 9.54
CA SER A 68 0.81 10.47 9.21
C SER A 68 0.06 11.04 8.02
N THR A 69 -0.14 12.35 8.03
CA THR A 69 -0.68 13.08 6.87
C THR A 69 0.34 13.11 5.72
N PRO A 70 -0.08 13.41 4.48
CA PRO A 70 0.85 13.62 3.36
C PRO A 70 1.96 14.65 3.67
N ILE A 71 1.69 15.61 4.56
CA ILE A 71 2.65 16.62 5.02
C ILE A 71 3.92 15.99 5.62
N ALA A 72 3.80 14.84 6.29
CA ALA A 72 4.95 14.16 6.88
C ALA A 72 5.95 13.67 5.81
N LEU A 73 5.47 13.29 4.62
CA LEU A 73 6.32 12.95 3.47
C LEU A 73 7.06 14.16 2.91
N GLU A 74 6.61 15.39 3.19
CA GLU A 74 7.21 16.61 2.70
C GLU A 74 8.35 17.12 3.60
N TRP A 75 8.41 16.68 4.86
CA TRP A 75 9.38 17.16 5.85
C TRP A 75 10.81 16.72 5.59
N ASP A 76 11.02 15.55 4.99
CA ASP A 76 12.35 15.07 4.62
C ASP A 76 12.34 14.36 3.27
N LYS A 77 13.30 14.72 2.40
CA LYS A 77 13.44 14.14 1.07
C LYS A 77 13.76 12.64 1.11
N SER A 78 14.36 12.14 2.18
CA SER A 78 14.66 10.71 2.37
C SER A 78 13.40 9.87 2.54
N PHE A 79 12.31 10.42 3.10
CA PHE A 79 11.03 9.71 3.26
C PHE A 79 10.18 9.69 1.98
N LYS A 80 10.41 10.62 1.04
CA LYS A 80 9.58 10.73 -0.18
C LYS A 80 9.54 9.46 -1.04
N ASN A 81 10.59 8.65 -0.99
CA ASN A 81 10.74 7.44 -1.80
C ASN A 81 10.75 6.14 -0.96
N LEU A 82 10.47 6.22 0.35
CA LEU A 82 10.51 5.10 1.28
C LEU A 82 9.16 4.97 1.99
N ASN A 83 8.17 4.43 1.27
CA ASN A 83 6.86 4.12 1.81
C ASN A 83 6.82 2.69 2.38
N ASP A 84 7.65 2.43 3.39
CA ASP A 84 7.67 1.14 4.10
C ASP A 84 6.75 1.21 5.34
N PRO A 85 5.60 0.51 5.34
CA PRO A 85 4.66 0.53 6.46
C PRO A 85 5.14 -0.27 7.69
N SER A 86 6.29 -0.94 7.60
CA SER A 86 6.80 -1.81 8.67
C SER A 86 7.36 -1.07 9.89
N GLY A 87 7.66 0.21 9.75
CA GLY A 87 8.38 0.98 10.78
C GLY A 87 9.82 0.49 10.98
N ARG A 88 10.40 -0.23 10.01
CA ARG A 88 11.82 -0.63 10.03
C ARG A 88 12.73 0.59 10.09
N SER A 89 13.85 0.43 10.77
CA SER A 89 14.92 1.42 10.82
C SER A 89 15.46 1.70 9.41
N VAL A 90 15.31 2.92 8.94
CA VAL A 90 15.82 3.34 7.63
C VAL A 90 17.35 3.45 7.65
N LEU A 91 17.98 2.79 6.68
CA LEU A 91 19.43 2.84 6.43
C LEU A 91 19.87 4.30 6.20
N ASN A 92 20.94 4.74 6.85
CA ASN A 92 21.46 6.13 6.89
C ASN A 92 20.67 7.13 7.74
N VAL A 93 19.54 6.76 8.36
CA VAL A 93 18.84 7.59 9.37
C VAL A 93 19.13 7.09 10.78
N HIS A 94 19.17 5.77 10.97
CA HIS A 94 19.44 5.13 12.25
C HIS A 94 20.88 4.62 12.33
N LYS A 95 21.47 4.64 13.54
CA LYS A 95 22.84 4.15 13.78
C LYS A 95 23.01 2.66 13.49
N ASP A 96 21.97 1.88 13.77
CA ASP A 96 21.86 0.47 13.39
C ASP A 96 20.62 0.34 12.50
N SER A 97 20.80 -0.27 11.32
CA SER A 97 19.73 -0.56 10.37
C SER A 97 19.73 -2.05 10.01
N TYR A 98 18.55 -2.66 9.93
CA TYR A 98 18.34 -4.07 9.57
C TYR A 98 17.44 -4.21 8.33
#